data_AF-A0A9D5IFC4-F1
#
_entry.id   AF-A0A9D5IFC4-F1
#
_cell.length_a   1.000
_cell.length_b   1.000
_cell.length_c   1.000
_cell.angle_alpha   90.00
_cell.angle_beta   90.00
_cell.angle_gamma   90.00
#
_symmetry.space_group_name_H-M   'P 1'
#
loop_
_entity.id
_entity.type
_entity.pdbx_description
1 polymer ?
#
loop_
_entity_poly.entity_id
_entity_poly.type
_entity_poly.pdbx_seq_one_letter_code
_entity_poly.pdbx_strand_id
1 'polypeptide(L)'
;MGVCVEDTARAPPGQTRTGSSGPLGAKTEPAPPGRYNPGFTNARRTPYMAAPLDGIRVLEVANWLAAPAATALMADLGADVIKVEPPGGDVFRQFQLRSMGYDYDFPTNYGFQTDNRGKRSVTVSLDRPGGPDLVRKMAASADIFVTNLIQERRVKYGLTYEDVAAVKPDGVYVSFSGYGTRGPDANRAGFDFAAFWAASGVMGLLAEPDAPPPLCRGGQGDHSTALNILAATLAALRLRDSTGQGQHVETTLQASGMWTIAGDFSAALAARSNAPRISRKAPTNPIWNTYQCSDGDWILLVMPLPFPAYWGRFCAMVERPEWADDPRWNSLPGIRQHTAMLTAMIEPLFAAQPKARWMKKLDEHGLIWAPVATTQEVIANPQVREMGWIAEIDHPEFGKFETLDTPFKIYGSETGARGPAPDAGQHTFELLAEFGIDGDALSELATNGVIG
;
A
#
# COMPACT_ATOMS: atom_id res chain seq x y z
N MET A 1 -25.49 -60.12 10.54
CA MET A 1 -24.75 -61.31 10.07
C MET A 1 -23.28 -60.94 10.14
N GLY A 2 -22.59 -61.16 11.26
CA GLY A 2 -21.98 -62.44 11.65
C GLY A 2 -20.52 -62.43 11.16
N VAL A 3 -19.51 -61.97 11.93
CA VAL A 3 -18.78 -62.69 13.03
C VAL A 3 -17.94 -63.83 12.42
N CYS A 4 -16.62 -64.03 12.61
CA CYS A 4 -15.56 -63.49 13.49
C CYS A 4 -14.22 -64.19 13.04
N VAL A 5 -13.00 -63.57 13.14
CA VAL A 5 -11.96 -63.77 14.21
C VAL A 5 -10.95 -64.90 13.88
N GLU A 6 -9.66 -64.99 14.24
CA GLU A 6 -8.69 -64.41 15.22
C GLU A 6 -7.25 -64.57 14.55
N ASP A 7 -6.27 -63.67 14.66
CA ASP A 7 -5.31 -63.43 15.78
C ASP A 7 -4.10 -64.40 15.73
N THR A 8 -2.81 -64.06 15.87
CA THR A 8 -2.04 -63.37 16.93
C THR A 8 -0.58 -63.24 16.38
N ALA A 9 0.32 -62.35 16.80
CA ALA A 9 1.02 -62.38 18.09
C ALA A 9 1.94 -61.14 18.29
N ARG A 10 2.21 -60.85 19.57
CA ARG A 10 2.88 -59.67 20.14
C ARG A 10 4.11 -60.09 20.97
N ALA A 11 5.23 -59.35 20.82
CA ALA A 11 6.29 -59.00 21.81
C ALA A 11 7.12 -60.14 22.50
N PRO A 12 8.24 -59.92 23.26
CA PRO A 12 8.73 -58.70 23.95
C PRO A 12 10.32 -58.58 24.05
N PRO A 13 11.01 -58.08 25.12
CA PRO A 13 11.90 -56.90 25.03
C PRO A 13 13.35 -57.03 25.62
N GLY A 14 14.19 -56.02 25.37
CA GLY A 14 15.19 -55.47 26.29
C GLY A 14 16.56 -56.17 26.45
N GLN A 15 17.66 -55.40 26.29
CA GLN A 15 18.81 -55.47 27.21
C GLN A 15 19.77 -54.27 27.05
N THR A 16 20.22 -53.84 28.23
CA THR A 16 21.14 -52.78 28.63
C THR A 16 22.59 -52.98 28.18
N ARG A 17 23.32 -51.89 27.90
CA ARG A 17 24.78 -51.81 28.15
C ARG A 17 25.21 -50.42 28.64
N THR A 18 26.03 -50.46 29.67
CA THR A 18 26.62 -49.41 30.50
C THR A 18 28.04 -49.04 30.05
N GLY A 19 28.49 -47.82 30.41
CA GLY A 19 29.90 -47.35 30.39
C GLY A 19 30.16 -46.32 29.29
N SER A 20 30.71 -45.12 29.52
CA SER A 20 31.65 -44.68 30.55
C SER A 20 31.56 -43.15 30.75
N SER A 21 31.93 -42.71 31.95
CA SER A 21 31.98 -41.33 32.43
C SER A 21 33.38 -40.71 32.23
N GLY A 22 33.41 -39.45 31.82
CA GLY A 22 34.60 -38.56 31.87
C GLY A 22 34.18 -37.09 31.63
N PRO A 23 34.81 -36.08 32.29
CA PRO A 23 34.13 -34.83 32.60
C PRO A 23 34.66 -33.60 31.83
N LEU A 24 33.77 -32.82 31.24
CA LEU A 24 34.00 -31.46 30.70
C LEU A 24 32.62 -30.78 30.73
N GLY A 25 32.35 -29.57 31.22
CA GLY A 25 33.14 -28.45 31.71
C GLY A 25 32.16 -27.26 31.75
N ALA A 26 32.31 -26.39 32.75
CA ALA A 26 31.82 -25.00 32.84
C ALA A 26 30.34 -24.67 32.49
N LYS A 27 29.60 -24.25 33.52
CA LYS A 27 28.37 -23.45 33.38
C LYS A 27 28.71 -22.10 32.72
N THR A 28 28.02 -21.75 31.63
CA THR A 28 28.03 -20.39 31.08
C THR A 28 26.67 -19.74 31.37
N GLU A 29 26.69 -18.64 32.13
CA GLU A 29 25.56 -17.73 32.29
C GLU A 29 25.19 -17.09 30.94
N PRO A 30 23.91 -16.74 30.70
CA PRO A 30 23.53 -16.04 29.49
C PRO A 30 24.00 -14.58 29.55
N ALA A 31 24.68 -14.14 28.50
CA ALA A 31 25.13 -12.76 28.32
C ALA A 31 23.93 -11.78 28.23
N PRO A 32 24.08 -10.53 28.70
CA PRO A 32 23.03 -9.52 28.59
C PRO A 32 22.78 -9.12 27.12
N PRO A 33 21.58 -8.64 26.75
CA PRO A 33 21.27 -8.26 25.39
C PRO A 33 22.18 -7.11 24.93
N GLY A 34 22.97 -7.38 23.89
CA GLY A 34 23.91 -6.42 23.31
C GLY A 34 23.18 -5.21 22.75
N ARG A 35 23.63 -4.02 23.17
CA ARG A 35 23.29 -2.74 22.52
C ARG A 35 23.79 -2.80 21.07
N TYR A 36 22.89 -2.59 20.13
CA TYR A 36 23.23 -2.33 18.73
C TYR A 36 24.11 -1.07 18.67
N ASN A 37 25.34 -1.23 18.16
CA ASN A 37 26.30 -0.15 17.99
C ASN A 37 26.56 0.01 16.49
N PRO A 38 26.05 1.06 15.81
CA PRO A 38 26.32 1.27 14.39
C PRO A 38 27.70 1.92 14.25
N GLY A 39 28.74 1.11 14.40
CA GLY A 39 30.13 1.51 14.16
C GLY A 39 30.49 1.41 12.68
N PHE A 40 30.02 2.35 11.85
CA PHE A 40 30.64 2.62 10.55
C PHE A 40 31.39 3.94 10.63
N THR A 41 32.64 3.89 11.09
CA THR A 41 33.55 5.03 11.08
C THR A 41 34.17 5.23 9.70
N ASN A 42 33.75 6.30 9.04
CA ASN A 42 34.46 7.14 8.07
C ASN A 42 35.66 6.54 7.31
N ALA A 43 35.41 6.13 6.07
CA ALA A 43 36.27 6.49 4.95
C ALA A 43 35.52 7.51 4.09
N ARG A 44 36.09 8.72 3.95
CA ARG A 44 35.56 9.79 3.09
C ARG A 44 35.54 9.32 1.62
N ARG A 45 34.44 8.70 1.21
CA ARG A 45 33.90 8.83 -0.13
C ARG A 45 32.65 9.67 0.03
N THR A 46 32.62 10.86 -0.56
CA THR A 46 31.33 11.51 -0.84
C THR A 46 30.50 10.47 -1.61
N PRO A 47 29.40 9.94 -1.05
CA PRO A 47 28.58 9.03 -1.81
C PRO A 47 27.95 9.89 -2.91
N TYR A 48 28.24 9.57 -4.17
CA TYR A 48 27.26 9.81 -5.22
C TYR A 48 26.02 9.01 -4.79
N MET A 49 25.07 9.64 -4.10
CA MET A 49 23.81 8.99 -3.73
C MET A 49 22.91 9.00 -4.95
N ALA A 50 23.23 8.17 -5.94
CA ALA A 50 22.39 8.00 -7.11
C ALA A 50 20.97 7.59 -6.68
N ALA A 51 19.95 8.15 -7.33
CA ALA A 51 18.58 7.73 -7.15
C ALA A 51 18.35 6.40 -7.91
N PRO A 52 17.46 5.51 -7.45
CA PRO A 52 17.34 4.17 -8.02
C PRO A 52 16.88 4.13 -9.49
N LEU A 53 16.18 5.17 -9.94
CA LEU A 53 15.67 5.32 -11.31
C LEU A 53 16.35 6.50 -12.04
N ASP A 54 17.54 6.92 -11.60
CA ASP A 54 18.34 7.89 -12.35
C ASP A 54 18.56 7.41 -13.80
N GLY A 55 18.26 8.30 -14.75
CA GLY A 55 18.37 8.00 -16.18
C GLY A 55 17.21 7.20 -16.77
N ILE A 56 16.17 6.87 -15.99
CA ILE A 56 14.93 6.26 -16.48
C ILE A 56 13.92 7.35 -16.84
N ARG A 57 13.41 7.32 -18.07
CA ARG A 57 12.33 8.21 -18.52
C ARG A 57 10.98 7.50 -18.55
N VAL A 58 9.96 8.13 -17.97
CA VAL A 58 8.59 7.60 -17.90
C VAL A 58 7.66 8.51 -18.68
N LEU A 59 6.90 7.95 -19.62
CA LEU A 59 5.79 8.65 -20.28
C LEU A 59 4.46 8.17 -19.70
N GLU A 60 3.81 9.02 -18.93
CA GLU A 60 2.52 8.76 -18.31
C GLU A 60 1.38 9.34 -19.16
N VAL A 61 0.55 8.47 -19.71
CA VAL A 61 -0.73 8.81 -20.36
C VAL A 61 -1.86 8.30 -19.49
N ALA A 62 -2.04 8.96 -18.34
CA ALA A 62 -3.02 8.57 -17.33
C ALA A 62 -3.65 9.77 -16.63
N ASN A 63 -4.90 9.60 -16.18
CA ASN A 63 -5.64 10.57 -15.37
C ASN A 63 -5.99 9.99 -13.99
N TRP A 64 -6.46 10.83 -13.07
CA TRP A 64 -6.88 10.42 -11.71
C TRP A 64 -5.71 9.99 -10.80
N LEU A 65 -5.81 8.84 -10.11
CA LEU A 65 -4.98 8.55 -8.93
C LEU A 65 -4.00 7.39 -9.11
N ALA A 66 -4.44 6.14 -9.28
CA ALA A 66 -3.54 4.98 -9.11
C ALA A 66 -2.27 4.98 -10.00
N ALA A 67 -2.42 5.18 -11.31
CA ALA A 67 -1.29 5.26 -12.22
C ALA A 67 -0.45 6.53 -11.97
N PRO A 68 -1.05 7.73 -11.82
CA PRO A 68 -0.34 8.93 -11.40
C PRO A 68 0.44 8.80 -10.09
N ALA A 69 -0.14 8.18 -9.05
CA ALA A 69 0.54 7.97 -7.78
C ALA A 69 1.75 7.03 -7.94
N ALA A 70 1.63 5.99 -8.78
CA ALA A 70 2.74 5.07 -9.04
C ALA A 70 3.92 5.77 -9.73
N THR A 71 3.64 6.63 -10.70
CA THR A 71 4.66 7.38 -11.43
C THR A 71 5.21 8.55 -10.60
N ALA A 72 4.43 9.16 -9.70
CA ALA A 72 4.95 10.11 -8.71
C ALA A 72 5.98 9.41 -7.80
N LEU A 73 5.70 8.19 -7.34
CA LEU A 73 6.70 7.39 -6.61
C LEU A 73 7.92 7.05 -7.49
N MET A 74 7.78 6.89 -8.81
CA MET A 74 8.94 6.73 -9.70
C MET A 74 9.76 8.02 -9.80
N ALA A 75 9.12 9.20 -9.83
CA ALA A 75 9.79 10.50 -9.76
C ALA A 75 10.54 10.66 -8.43
N ASP A 76 9.94 10.25 -7.32
CA ASP A 76 10.59 10.25 -6.00
C ASP A 76 11.85 9.35 -5.97
N LEU A 77 11.90 8.32 -6.83
CA LEU A 77 13.05 7.45 -7.05
C LEU A 77 14.01 7.97 -8.13
N GLY A 78 13.80 9.18 -8.66
CA GLY A 78 14.70 9.86 -9.60
C GLY A 78 14.36 9.72 -11.09
N ALA A 79 13.24 9.07 -11.43
CA ALA A 79 12.82 8.98 -12.83
C ALA A 79 12.40 10.35 -13.39
N ASP A 80 12.70 10.60 -14.66
CA ASP A 80 12.16 11.73 -15.41
C ASP A 80 10.75 11.39 -15.90
N VAL A 81 9.74 11.86 -15.17
CA VAL A 81 8.34 11.53 -15.44
C VAL A 81 7.65 12.65 -16.22
N ILE A 82 7.23 12.32 -17.44
CA ILE A 82 6.48 13.20 -18.33
C ILE A 82 5.02 12.78 -18.33
N LYS A 83 4.17 13.61 -17.72
CA LYS A 83 2.72 13.46 -17.75
C LYS A 83 2.13 14.09 -19.01
N VAL A 84 1.52 13.26 -19.84
CA VAL A 84 0.71 13.66 -20.98
C VAL A 84 -0.74 13.80 -20.52
N GLU A 85 -1.27 15.01 -20.60
CA GLU A 85 -2.64 15.33 -20.21
C GLU A 85 -3.38 16.06 -21.35
N PRO A 86 -4.71 16.02 -21.43
CA PRO A 86 -5.43 16.76 -22.46
C PRO A 86 -5.24 18.29 -22.28
N PRO A 87 -5.47 19.11 -23.32
CA PRO A 87 -5.57 20.56 -23.14
C PRO A 87 -6.60 20.89 -22.05
N GLY A 88 -6.22 21.70 -21.06
CA GLY A 88 -6.99 21.95 -19.84
C GLY A 88 -6.62 21.07 -18.64
N GLY A 89 -5.75 20.07 -18.83
CA GLY A 89 -5.14 19.24 -17.79
C GLY A 89 -5.99 18.06 -17.33
N ASP A 90 -5.42 17.28 -16.40
CA ASP A 90 -6.13 16.19 -15.72
C ASP A 90 -7.36 16.73 -14.95
N VAL A 91 -8.53 16.14 -15.20
CA VAL A 91 -9.79 16.50 -14.53
C VAL A 91 -9.71 16.36 -13.00
N PHE A 92 -8.79 15.54 -12.49
CA PHE A 92 -8.57 15.42 -11.05
C PHE A 92 -8.13 16.75 -10.41
N ARG A 93 -7.47 17.66 -11.14
CA ARG A 93 -7.14 19.01 -10.63
C ARG A 93 -8.39 19.77 -10.15
N GLN A 94 -9.54 19.54 -10.78
CA GLN A 94 -10.82 20.18 -10.46
C GLN A 94 -11.60 19.46 -9.36
N PHE A 95 -11.16 18.27 -8.95
CA PHE A 95 -11.84 17.49 -7.93
C PHE A 95 -11.57 18.07 -6.53
N GLN A 96 -12.41 19.01 -6.11
CA GLN A 96 -12.26 19.67 -4.82
C GLN A 96 -12.69 18.76 -3.66
N LEU A 97 -11.77 18.53 -2.72
CA LEU A 97 -12.00 17.78 -1.48
C LEU A 97 -13.07 18.40 -0.57
N ARG A 98 -13.47 19.66 -0.78
CA ARG A 98 -14.64 20.26 -0.11
C ARG A 98 -15.90 19.41 -0.29
N SER A 99 -16.04 18.72 -1.42
CA SER A 99 -17.13 17.78 -1.69
C SER A 99 -17.15 16.56 -0.75
N MET A 100 -16.08 16.35 0.03
CA MET A 100 -15.97 15.32 1.08
C MET A 100 -16.12 15.88 2.50
N GLY A 101 -16.58 17.13 2.66
CA GLY A 101 -16.90 17.73 3.95
C GLY A 101 -15.75 18.44 4.67
N TYR A 102 -14.64 18.70 3.98
CA TYR A 102 -13.55 19.52 4.53
C TYR A 102 -13.90 21.02 4.45
N ASP A 103 -13.96 21.67 5.60
CA ASP A 103 -14.24 23.11 5.75
C ASP A 103 -12.93 23.92 5.71
N TYR A 104 -12.21 23.86 4.59
CA TYR A 104 -11.01 24.67 4.39
C TYR A 104 -10.85 25.12 2.94
N ASP A 105 -10.39 26.35 2.76
CA ASP A 105 -10.10 26.96 1.47
C ASP A 105 -8.61 26.86 1.16
N PHE A 106 -8.22 25.81 0.44
CA PHE A 106 -6.91 25.79 -0.19
C PHE A 106 -7.06 25.92 -1.71
N PRO A 107 -6.28 26.78 -2.36
CA PRO A 107 -6.47 27.13 -3.77
C PRO A 107 -6.11 25.99 -4.74
N THR A 108 -5.50 24.90 -4.26
CA THR A 108 -5.14 23.74 -5.10
C THR A 108 -5.68 22.42 -4.53
N ASN A 109 -5.81 21.41 -5.41
CA ASN A 109 -6.13 20.05 -4.99
C ASN A 109 -4.89 19.34 -4.43
N TYR A 110 -4.83 19.17 -3.10
CA TYR A 110 -3.75 18.45 -2.41
C TYR A 110 -3.55 17.00 -2.87
N GLY A 111 -4.64 16.32 -3.25
CA GLY A 111 -4.54 14.97 -3.82
C GLY A 111 -3.80 15.00 -5.15
N PHE A 112 -4.10 15.99 -6.00
CA PHE A 112 -3.36 16.18 -7.25
C PHE A 112 -1.88 16.50 -6.98
N GLN A 113 -1.58 17.39 -6.03
CA GLN A 113 -0.20 17.69 -5.61
C GLN A 113 0.54 16.44 -5.15
N THR A 114 -0.11 15.59 -4.35
CA THR A 114 0.48 14.34 -3.85
C THR A 114 0.76 13.37 -5.00
N ASP A 115 -0.23 13.10 -5.85
CA ASP A 115 -0.15 12.05 -6.86
C ASP A 115 0.53 12.49 -8.16
N ASN A 116 0.94 13.76 -8.28
CA ASN A 116 1.61 14.30 -9.46
C ASN A 116 2.88 15.11 -9.18
N ARG A 117 3.37 15.11 -7.93
CA ARG A 117 4.64 15.75 -7.56
C ARG A 117 5.81 15.27 -8.42
N GLY A 118 6.76 16.16 -8.67
CA GLY A 118 8.04 15.85 -9.33
C GLY A 118 7.95 15.55 -10.82
N LYS A 119 6.75 15.64 -11.41
CA LYS A 119 6.53 15.39 -12.82
C LYS A 119 6.74 16.66 -13.64
N ARG A 120 7.00 16.45 -14.94
CA ARG A 120 6.85 17.47 -15.98
C ARG A 120 5.56 17.23 -16.73
N SER A 121 4.87 18.28 -17.14
CA SER A 121 3.55 18.19 -17.79
C SER A 121 3.60 18.71 -19.22
N VAL A 122 3.03 17.93 -20.14
CA VAL A 122 2.76 18.30 -21.53
C VAL A 122 1.29 18.09 -21.85
N THR A 123 0.69 19.06 -22.53
CA THR A 123 -0.70 19.00 -22.98
C THR A 123 -0.77 18.44 -24.41
N VAL A 124 -1.46 17.33 -24.60
CA VAL A 124 -1.69 16.72 -25.93
C VAL A 124 -3.14 16.23 -26.07
N SER A 125 -3.82 16.71 -27.11
CA SER A 125 -5.18 16.32 -27.47
C SER A 125 -5.16 15.04 -28.31
N LEU A 126 -5.40 13.89 -27.69
CA LEU A 126 -5.42 12.59 -28.39
C LEU A 126 -6.54 12.45 -29.42
N ASP A 127 -7.59 13.26 -29.34
CA ASP A 127 -8.71 13.27 -30.27
C ASP A 127 -8.47 14.13 -31.52
N ARG A 128 -7.37 14.89 -31.57
CA ARG A 128 -6.98 15.67 -32.75
C ARG A 128 -6.05 14.84 -33.65
N PRO A 129 -6.16 15.00 -34.98
CA PRO A 129 -5.17 14.44 -35.91
C PRO A 129 -3.74 14.84 -35.50
N GLY A 130 -2.82 13.88 -35.51
CA GLY A 130 -1.42 14.09 -35.08
C GLY A 130 -1.17 13.97 -33.57
N GLY A 131 -2.19 14.09 -32.72
CA GLY A 131 -2.03 13.95 -31.26
C GLY A 131 -1.50 12.58 -30.84
N PRO A 132 -2.10 11.46 -31.29
CA PRO A 132 -1.57 10.15 -30.96
C PRO A 132 -0.20 9.84 -31.58
N ASP A 133 0.10 10.37 -32.78
CA ASP A 133 1.42 10.23 -33.41
C ASP A 133 2.49 10.95 -32.58
N LEU A 134 2.17 12.12 -32.04
CA LEU A 134 3.04 12.86 -31.13
C LEU A 134 3.35 12.04 -29.87
N VAL A 135 2.34 11.43 -29.25
CA VAL A 135 2.55 10.59 -28.07
C VAL A 135 3.40 9.36 -28.39
N ARG A 136 3.19 8.69 -29.53
CA ARG A 136 4.06 7.59 -29.97
C ARG A 136 5.50 8.05 -30.21
N LYS A 137 5.70 9.24 -30.80
CA LYS A 137 7.04 9.83 -30.99
C LYS A 137 7.75 10.05 -29.64
N MET A 138 7.03 10.56 -28.64
CA MET A 138 7.58 10.71 -27.29
C MET A 138 7.89 9.35 -26.65
N ALA A 139 6.99 8.37 -26.83
CA ALA A 139 7.14 7.01 -26.28
C ALA A 139 8.38 6.29 -26.81
N ALA A 140 8.84 6.60 -28.03
CA ALA A 140 10.05 6.04 -28.63
C ALA A 140 11.34 6.32 -27.82
N SER A 141 11.32 7.30 -26.90
CA SER A 141 12.46 7.61 -26.02
C SER A 141 12.23 7.26 -24.56
N ALA A 142 11.03 6.80 -24.20
CA ALA A 142 10.68 6.48 -22.82
C ALA A 142 11.09 5.05 -22.49
N ASP A 143 11.67 4.84 -21.32
CA ASP A 143 11.95 3.50 -20.78
C ASP A 143 10.68 2.80 -20.31
N ILE A 144 9.73 3.60 -19.80
CA ILE A 144 8.45 3.13 -19.30
C ILE A 144 7.33 3.94 -19.95
N PHE A 145 6.33 3.27 -20.49
CA PHE A 145 5.06 3.87 -20.91
C PHE A 145 3.96 3.41 -19.95
N VAL A 146 3.27 4.34 -19.29
CA VAL A 146 2.20 4.02 -18.34
C VAL A 146 0.88 4.58 -18.85
N THR A 147 -0.17 3.76 -18.87
CA THR A 147 -1.51 4.25 -19.20
C THR A 147 -2.61 3.58 -18.39
N ASN A 148 -3.65 4.36 -18.11
CA ASN A 148 -4.92 3.87 -17.54
C ASN A 148 -6.12 4.04 -18.49
N LEU A 149 -5.85 4.28 -19.78
CA LEU A 149 -6.89 4.29 -20.80
C LEU A 149 -7.49 2.88 -20.93
N ILE A 150 -8.82 2.80 -20.94
CA ILE A 150 -9.53 1.55 -21.24
C ILE A 150 -9.12 1.01 -22.61
N GLN A 151 -9.25 -0.30 -22.82
CA GLN A 151 -8.77 -0.99 -24.02
C GLN A 151 -9.28 -0.34 -25.31
N GLU A 152 -10.58 -0.02 -25.38
CA GLU A 152 -11.19 0.65 -26.53
C GLU A 152 -10.49 1.97 -26.89
N ARG A 153 -10.12 2.78 -25.89
CA ARG A 153 -9.42 4.06 -26.13
C ARG A 153 -7.98 3.83 -26.55
N ARG A 154 -7.30 2.83 -26.00
CA ARG A 154 -5.94 2.45 -26.44
C ARG A 154 -5.93 2.06 -27.91
N VAL A 155 -6.87 1.23 -28.33
CA VAL A 155 -7.04 0.85 -29.75
C VAL A 155 -7.37 2.08 -30.60
N LYS A 156 -8.36 2.90 -30.18
CA LYS A 156 -8.77 4.11 -30.91
C LYS A 156 -7.61 5.07 -31.18
N TYR A 157 -6.71 5.24 -30.21
CA TYR A 157 -5.59 6.17 -30.32
C TYR A 157 -4.30 5.51 -30.81
N GLY A 158 -4.25 4.19 -31.03
CA GLY A 158 -3.02 3.50 -31.39
C GLY A 158 -1.96 3.58 -30.27
N LEU A 159 -2.39 3.30 -29.04
CA LEU A 159 -1.56 3.28 -27.82
C LEU A 159 -1.66 1.92 -27.12
N THR A 160 -1.88 0.84 -27.88
CA THR A 160 -1.80 -0.51 -27.32
C THR A 160 -0.35 -0.89 -27.02
N TYR A 161 -0.15 -2.04 -26.39
CA TYR A 161 1.19 -2.59 -26.18
C TYR A 161 1.93 -2.73 -27.51
N GLU A 162 1.27 -3.27 -28.53
CA GLU A 162 1.83 -3.51 -29.86
C GLU A 162 2.26 -2.20 -30.53
N ASP A 163 1.44 -1.15 -30.44
CA ASP A 163 1.73 0.15 -31.04
C ASP A 163 2.96 0.81 -30.39
N VAL A 164 3.08 0.74 -29.06
CA VAL A 164 4.20 1.32 -28.31
C VAL A 164 5.46 0.46 -28.48
N ALA A 165 5.34 -0.87 -28.44
CA ALA A 165 6.46 -1.78 -28.66
C ALA A 165 7.04 -1.67 -30.08
N ALA A 166 6.24 -1.29 -31.07
CA ALA A 166 6.71 -1.02 -32.43
C ALA A 166 7.72 0.15 -32.50
N VAL A 167 7.61 1.14 -31.61
CA VAL A 167 8.52 2.29 -31.54
C VAL A 167 9.58 2.18 -30.44
N LYS A 168 9.33 1.35 -29.41
CA LYS A 168 10.23 1.11 -28.27
C LYS A 168 10.18 -0.38 -27.83
N PRO A 169 10.82 -1.30 -28.57
CA PRO A 169 10.70 -2.75 -28.33
C PRO A 169 11.36 -3.24 -27.03
N ASP A 170 12.33 -2.48 -26.51
CA ASP A 170 13.00 -2.74 -25.24
C ASP A 170 12.30 -2.03 -24.05
N GLY A 171 11.21 -1.31 -24.27
CA GLY A 171 10.50 -0.56 -23.23
C GLY A 171 9.62 -1.42 -22.32
N VAL A 172 9.29 -0.88 -21.14
CA VAL A 172 8.28 -1.44 -20.25
C VAL A 172 6.95 -0.74 -20.50
N TYR A 173 5.96 -1.47 -20.99
CA TYR A 173 4.60 -0.96 -21.16
C TYR A 173 3.75 -1.39 -19.96
N VAL A 174 3.13 -0.43 -19.29
CA VAL A 174 2.28 -0.64 -18.13
C VAL A 174 0.86 -0.23 -18.47
N SER A 175 -0.04 -1.20 -18.50
CA SER A 175 -1.48 -0.94 -18.56
C SER A 175 -2.15 -1.24 -17.24
N PHE A 176 -2.88 -0.24 -16.73
CA PHE A 176 -3.68 -0.35 -15.51
C PHE A 176 -5.16 -0.13 -15.83
N SER A 177 -6.05 -0.94 -15.25
CA SER A 177 -7.51 -0.77 -15.42
C SER A 177 -8.29 -1.24 -14.19
N GLY A 178 -9.62 -1.13 -14.23
CA GLY A 178 -10.48 -1.63 -13.15
C GLY A 178 -10.45 -3.16 -13.01
N TYR A 179 -10.57 -3.87 -14.15
CA TYR A 179 -10.92 -5.30 -14.21
C TYR A 179 -10.02 -6.14 -15.13
N GLY A 180 -9.02 -5.53 -15.79
CA GLY A 180 -8.10 -6.20 -16.73
C GLY A 180 -8.48 -5.99 -18.18
N THR A 181 -7.80 -6.68 -19.11
CA THR A 181 -8.06 -6.61 -20.56
C THR A 181 -8.82 -7.80 -21.13
N ARG A 182 -9.16 -8.79 -20.29
CA ARG A 182 -9.82 -10.03 -20.69
C ARG A 182 -11.07 -10.28 -19.85
N GLY A 183 -11.99 -11.07 -20.40
CA GLY A 183 -13.25 -11.43 -19.76
C GLY A 183 -14.36 -10.39 -19.95
N PRO A 184 -15.53 -10.63 -19.34
CA PRO A 184 -16.75 -9.84 -19.60
C PRO A 184 -16.63 -8.38 -19.18
N ASP A 185 -15.83 -8.06 -18.17
CA ASP A 185 -15.64 -6.70 -17.64
C ASP A 185 -14.45 -5.95 -18.28
N ALA A 186 -13.80 -6.47 -19.32
CA ALA A 186 -12.58 -5.89 -19.90
C ALA A 186 -12.71 -4.42 -20.37
N ASN A 187 -13.91 -4.04 -20.85
CA ASN A 187 -14.21 -2.67 -21.30
C ASN A 187 -15.00 -1.87 -20.26
N ARG A 188 -15.22 -2.43 -19.06
CA ARG A 188 -15.98 -1.75 -18.00
C ARG A 188 -15.10 -0.70 -17.33
N ALA A 189 -15.62 0.52 -17.21
CA ALA A 189 -14.98 1.56 -16.41
C ALA A 189 -14.93 1.14 -14.93
N GLY A 190 -13.78 1.33 -14.29
CA GLY A 190 -13.57 1.00 -12.88
C GLY A 190 -12.90 2.16 -12.16
N PHE A 191 -13.54 2.61 -11.08
CA PHE A 191 -12.93 3.48 -10.07
C PHE A 191 -12.63 2.66 -8.82
N ASP A 192 -11.83 3.23 -7.92
CA ASP A 192 -11.49 2.67 -6.61
C ASP A 192 -12.70 2.04 -5.90
N PHE A 193 -13.78 2.81 -5.73
CA PHE A 193 -15.03 2.35 -5.12
C PHE A 193 -15.67 1.14 -5.80
N ALA A 194 -15.68 1.12 -7.14
CA ALA A 194 -16.35 0.07 -7.89
C ALA A 194 -15.51 -1.20 -8.00
N ALA A 195 -14.24 -1.06 -8.37
CA ALA A 195 -13.37 -2.19 -8.71
C ALA A 195 -12.55 -2.68 -7.51
N PHE A 196 -11.89 -1.78 -6.78
CA PHE A 196 -11.05 -2.14 -5.63
C PHE A 196 -11.90 -2.44 -4.40
N TRP A 197 -12.90 -1.63 -4.07
CA TRP A 197 -13.68 -1.83 -2.86
C TRP A 197 -14.80 -2.86 -3.04
N ALA A 198 -15.72 -2.61 -3.98
CA ALA A 198 -16.90 -3.45 -4.13
C ALA A 198 -16.60 -4.78 -4.87
N ALA A 199 -16.11 -4.72 -6.10
CA ALA A 199 -15.97 -5.91 -6.94
C ALA A 199 -14.84 -6.88 -6.52
N SER A 200 -13.88 -6.44 -5.72
CA SER A 200 -12.85 -7.32 -5.16
C SER A 200 -13.33 -8.11 -3.94
N GLY A 201 -14.47 -7.74 -3.35
CA GLY A 201 -14.99 -8.33 -2.11
C GLY A 201 -14.55 -7.65 -0.82
N VAL A 202 -13.57 -6.73 -0.86
CA VAL A 202 -13.05 -6.04 0.34
C VAL A 202 -14.15 -5.32 1.13
N MET A 203 -14.99 -4.52 0.45
CA MET A 203 -16.08 -3.78 1.08
C MET A 203 -17.07 -4.70 1.80
N GLY A 204 -17.23 -5.93 1.31
CA GLY A 204 -18.12 -6.93 1.90
C GLY A 204 -17.69 -7.40 3.30
N LEU A 205 -16.44 -7.18 3.70
CA LEU A 205 -15.85 -7.67 4.94
C LEU A 205 -15.66 -6.58 6.02
N LEU A 206 -15.70 -5.30 5.66
CA LEU A 206 -15.28 -4.17 6.52
C LEU A 206 -16.34 -3.61 7.49
N ALA A 207 -17.41 -4.37 7.75
CA ALA A 207 -18.47 -3.96 8.66
C ALA A 207 -18.70 -5.03 9.74
N GLU A 208 -19.30 -4.62 10.87
CA GLU A 208 -19.93 -5.57 11.80
C GLU A 208 -20.88 -6.51 11.03
N PRO A 209 -21.07 -7.76 11.48
CA PRO A 209 -21.91 -8.74 10.78
C PRO A 209 -23.28 -8.19 10.34
N ASP A 210 -23.96 -7.46 11.24
CA ASP A 210 -25.31 -6.94 11.03
C ASP A 210 -25.36 -5.53 10.42
N ALA A 211 -24.21 -4.92 10.13
CA ALA A 211 -24.13 -3.58 9.56
C ALA A 211 -24.09 -3.62 8.01
N PRO A 212 -24.66 -2.61 7.33
CA PRO A 212 -24.48 -2.47 5.89
C PRO A 212 -23.00 -2.26 5.55
N PRO A 213 -22.54 -2.67 4.35
CA PRO A 213 -21.19 -2.35 3.89
C PRO A 213 -20.95 -0.83 3.90
N PRO A 214 -19.78 -0.35 4.37
CA PRO A 214 -19.52 1.07 4.48
C PRO A 214 -19.08 1.66 3.14
N LEU A 215 -19.34 2.95 2.93
CA LEU A 215 -18.57 3.71 1.95
C LEU A 215 -17.14 3.90 2.50
N CYS A 216 -16.17 3.41 1.73
CA CYS A 216 -14.77 3.43 2.12
C CYS A 216 -14.08 4.76 1.77
N ARG A 217 -12.82 4.96 2.15
CA ARG A 217 -12.09 6.20 1.84
C ARG A 217 -11.62 6.18 0.39
N GLY A 218 -11.88 7.26 -0.34
CA GLY A 218 -11.47 7.37 -1.74
C GLY A 218 -9.95 7.47 -1.87
N GLY A 219 -9.40 6.83 -2.90
CA GLY A 219 -7.98 6.83 -3.20
C GLY A 219 -7.18 5.76 -2.44
N GLN A 220 -7.72 5.18 -1.36
CA GLN A 220 -7.02 4.18 -0.57
C GLN A 220 -6.64 2.94 -1.40
N GLY A 221 -7.56 2.45 -2.23
CA GLY A 221 -7.26 1.33 -3.11
C GLY A 221 -6.44 1.73 -4.33
N ASP A 222 -6.57 2.97 -4.80
CA ASP A 222 -5.69 3.54 -5.83
C ASP A 222 -4.23 3.57 -5.36
N HIS A 223 -3.94 4.07 -4.15
CA HIS A 223 -2.60 4.12 -3.57
C HIS A 223 -2.03 2.73 -3.28
N SER A 224 -2.87 1.78 -2.85
CA SER A 224 -2.46 0.37 -2.71
C SER A 224 -2.10 -0.23 -4.07
N THR A 225 -2.89 0.08 -5.10
CA THR A 225 -2.64 -0.38 -6.47
C THR A 225 -1.41 0.30 -7.08
N ALA A 226 -1.12 1.55 -6.72
CA ALA A 226 0.07 2.27 -7.14
C ALA A 226 1.36 1.56 -6.71
N LEU A 227 1.38 0.99 -5.49
CA LEU A 227 2.50 0.17 -5.04
C LEU A 227 2.65 -1.13 -5.84
N ASN A 228 1.54 -1.75 -6.25
CA ASN A 228 1.57 -2.91 -7.15
C ASN A 228 2.09 -2.54 -8.54
N ILE A 229 1.67 -1.39 -9.09
CA ILE A 229 2.18 -0.87 -10.36
C ILE A 229 3.69 -0.63 -10.27
N LEU A 230 4.14 0.06 -9.21
CA LEU A 230 5.56 0.33 -8.98
C LEU A 230 6.35 -0.98 -8.90
N ALA A 231 5.94 -1.92 -8.04
CA ALA A 231 6.68 -3.17 -7.85
C ALA A 231 6.77 -4.00 -9.14
N ALA A 232 5.67 -4.11 -9.89
CA ALA A 232 5.65 -4.82 -11.17
C ALA A 232 6.52 -4.12 -12.23
N THR A 233 6.52 -2.79 -12.26
CA THR A 233 7.35 -2.00 -13.18
C THR A 233 8.84 -2.17 -12.86
N LEU A 234 9.23 -2.11 -11.58
CA LEU A 234 10.62 -2.35 -11.17
C LEU A 234 11.08 -3.77 -11.50
N ALA A 235 10.22 -4.78 -11.32
CA ALA A 235 10.53 -6.15 -11.73
C ALA A 235 10.69 -6.27 -13.26
N ALA A 236 9.84 -5.59 -14.03
CA ALA A 236 9.91 -5.55 -15.48
C ALA A 236 11.18 -4.85 -15.99
N LEU A 237 11.58 -3.73 -15.39
CA LEU A 237 12.87 -3.08 -15.66
C LEU A 237 14.03 -4.04 -15.37
N ARG A 238 13.98 -4.75 -14.23
CA ARG A 238 15.03 -5.71 -13.87
C ARG A 238 15.14 -6.87 -14.86
N LEU A 239 14.02 -7.31 -15.43
CA LEU A 239 13.98 -8.30 -16.51
C LEU A 239 14.56 -7.73 -17.80
N ARG A 240 14.12 -6.53 -18.22
CA ARG A 240 14.66 -5.80 -19.37
C ARG A 240 16.18 -5.68 -19.28
N ASP A 241 16.71 -5.20 -18.17
CA ASP A 241 18.15 -4.99 -18.00
C ASP A 241 18.94 -6.32 -18.09
N SER A 242 18.34 -7.44 -17.68
CA SER A 242 18.98 -8.76 -17.76
C SER A 242 18.84 -9.47 -19.10
N THR A 243 17.85 -9.11 -19.91
CA THR A 243 17.49 -9.85 -21.13
C THR A 243 17.60 -9.01 -22.41
N GLY A 244 17.64 -7.68 -22.28
CA GLY A 244 17.48 -6.72 -23.36
C GLY A 244 16.06 -6.64 -23.94
N GLN A 245 15.06 -7.31 -23.35
CA GLN A 245 13.71 -7.40 -23.91
C GLN A 245 12.70 -6.58 -23.10
N GLY A 246 11.87 -5.81 -23.79
CA GLY A 246 10.76 -5.09 -23.20
C GLY A 246 9.72 -6.00 -22.53
N GLN A 247 8.87 -5.43 -21.70
CA GLN A 247 7.87 -6.17 -20.92
C GLN A 247 6.50 -5.50 -20.99
N HIS A 248 5.44 -6.30 -21.04
CA HIS A 248 4.07 -5.83 -20.84
C HIS A 248 3.61 -6.15 -19.43
N VAL A 249 3.45 -5.11 -18.61
CA VAL A 249 2.86 -5.17 -17.27
C VAL A 249 1.36 -4.85 -17.35
N GLU A 250 0.55 -5.74 -16.78
CA GLU A 250 -0.88 -5.50 -16.56
C GLU A 250 -1.21 -5.67 -15.08
N THR A 251 -1.95 -4.72 -14.52
CA THR A 251 -2.52 -4.83 -13.18
C THR A 251 -3.86 -4.12 -13.08
N THR A 252 -4.62 -4.42 -12.03
CA THR A 252 -6.00 -3.95 -11.89
C THR A 252 -6.32 -3.52 -10.46
N LEU A 253 -7.31 -2.64 -10.33
CA LEU A 253 -7.90 -2.28 -9.03
C LEU A 253 -8.49 -3.52 -8.35
N GLN A 254 -9.22 -4.36 -9.08
CA GLN A 254 -9.87 -5.54 -8.51
C GLN A 254 -8.84 -6.54 -7.96
N ALA A 255 -7.80 -6.86 -8.74
CA ALA A 255 -6.75 -7.80 -8.33
C ALA A 255 -5.97 -7.25 -7.13
N SER A 256 -5.70 -5.94 -7.11
CA SER A 256 -5.06 -5.27 -5.98
C SER A 256 -5.91 -5.36 -4.71
N GLY A 257 -7.23 -5.13 -4.82
CA GLY A 257 -8.17 -5.31 -3.71
C GLY A 257 -8.17 -6.74 -3.18
N MET A 258 -8.25 -7.73 -4.06
CA MET A 258 -8.17 -9.15 -3.67
C MET A 258 -6.86 -9.47 -2.94
N TRP A 259 -5.74 -8.91 -3.40
CA TRP A 259 -4.43 -9.10 -2.79
C TRP A 259 -4.35 -8.53 -1.38
N THR A 260 -4.98 -7.38 -1.10
CA THR A 260 -4.98 -6.79 0.26
C THR A 260 -5.63 -7.68 1.32
N ILE A 261 -6.52 -8.58 0.91
CA ILE A 261 -7.19 -9.58 1.76
C ILE A 261 -6.87 -11.02 1.29
N ALA A 262 -5.67 -11.26 0.77
CA ALA A 262 -5.28 -12.57 0.21
C ALA A 262 -5.40 -13.74 1.21
N GLY A 263 -5.27 -13.47 2.51
CA GLY A 263 -5.51 -14.45 3.57
C GLY A 263 -6.95 -14.95 3.60
N ASP A 264 -7.91 -14.04 3.49
CA ASP A 264 -9.34 -14.36 3.43
C ASP A 264 -9.70 -15.09 2.14
N PHE A 265 -9.11 -14.68 1.01
CA PHE A 265 -9.25 -15.42 -0.25
C PHE A 265 -8.69 -16.84 -0.16
N SER A 266 -7.52 -17.01 0.47
CA SER A 266 -6.93 -18.33 0.68
C SER A 266 -7.84 -19.22 1.52
N ALA A 267 -8.40 -18.68 2.61
CA ALA A 267 -9.36 -19.39 3.45
C ALA A 267 -10.64 -19.72 2.68
N ALA A 268 -11.20 -18.76 1.93
CA ALA A 268 -12.42 -18.94 1.15
C ALA A 268 -12.27 -19.96 0.03
N LEU A 269 -11.13 -19.97 -0.67
CA LEU A 269 -10.79 -20.97 -1.70
C LEU A 269 -10.66 -22.37 -1.10
N ALA A 270 -10.04 -22.50 0.08
CA ALA A 270 -9.88 -23.78 0.77
C ALA A 270 -11.21 -24.31 1.33
N ALA A 271 -12.00 -23.44 1.97
CA ALA A 271 -13.26 -23.79 2.63
C ALA A 271 -14.46 -23.84 1.66
N ARG A 272 -14.33 -23.26 0.46
CA ARG A 272 -15.44 -23.03 -0.49
C ARG A 272 -16.62 -22.27 0.13
N SER A 273 -16.30 -21.30 0.99
CA SER A 273 -17.27 -20.44 1.69
C SER A 273 -16.69 -19.05 1.88
N ASN A 274 -17.54 -18.04 2.09
CA ASN A 274 -17.07 -16.69 2.38
C ASN A 274 -16.27 -16.64 3.69
N ALA A 275 -15.26 -15.77 3.74
CA ALA A 275 -14.65 -15.38 5.00
C ALA A 275 -15.70 -14.68 5.88
N PRO A 276 -15.75 -14.99 7.20
CA PRO A 276 -16.71 -14.35 8.08
C PRO A 276 -16.32 -12.88 8.33
N ARG A 277 -17.32 -12.01 8.48
CA ARG A 277 -17.11 -10.68 9.05
C ARG A 277 -16.67 -10.79 10.51
N ILE A 278 -15.83 -9.86 10.94
CA ILE A 278 -15.34 -9.81 12.32
C ILE A 278 -16.31 -8.98 13.16
N SER A 279 -16.76 -9.51 14.30
CA SER A 279 -17.51 -8.73 15.29
C SER A 279 -16.62 -8.28 16.43
N ARG A 280 -16.68 -6.99 16.75
CA ARG A 280 -16.05 -6.42 17.95
C ARG A 280 -16.70 -6.90 19.24
N LYS A 281 -17.99 -7.23 19.20
CA LYS A 281 -18.76 -7.70 20.38
C LYS A 281 -18.55 -9.17 20.70
N ALA A 282 -18.19 -9.96 19.69
CA ALA A 282 -17.90 -11.39 19.82
C ALA A 282 -16.68 -11.80 18.98
N PRO A 283 -15.49 -11.22 19.23
CA PRO A 283 -14.30 -11.51 18.44
C PRO A 283 -13.81 -12.93 18.73
N THR A 284 -13.03 -13.52 17.83
CA THR A 284 -12.38 -14.82 18.13
C THR A 284 -11.34 -14.71 19.26
N ASN A 285 -10.78 -13.51 19.45
CA ASN A 285 -9.82 -13.18 20.49
C ASN A 285 -10.14 -11.78 21.07
N PRO A 286 -10.62 -11.65 22.32
CA PRO A 286 -10.98 -10.37 22.92
C PRO A 286 -9.78 -9.47 23.22
N ILE A 287 -8.56 -10.03 23.34
CA ILE A 287 -7.33 -9.23 23.44
C ILE A 287 -6.70 -8.99 22.05
N TRP A 288 -7.49 -9.16 21.00
CA TRP A 288 -7.22 -8.65 19.66
C TRP A 288 -8.47 -7.91 19.16
N ASN A 289 -8.74 -6.76 19.77
CA ASN A 289 -10.00 -6.05 19.61
C ASN A 289 -9.85 -4.56 19.92
N THR A 290 -10.87 -3.76 19.58
CA THR A 290 -10.93 -2.34 19.95
C THR A 290 -11.88 -2.08 21.12
N TYR A 291 -11.45 -1.19 22.02
CA TYR A 291 -12.21 -0.78 23.21
C TYR A 291 -12.22 0.74 23.38
N GLN A 292 -13.39 1.29 23.71
CA GLN A 292 -13.57 2.70 23.97
C GLN A 292 -13.20 3.05 25.42
N CYS A 293 -12.50 4.15 25.60
CA CYS A 293 -12.06 4.69 26.89
C CYS A 293 -13.08 5.73 27.42
N SER A 294 -12.91 6.19 28.66
CA SER A 294 -13.86 7.12 29.30
C SER A 294 -13.95 8.50 28.63
N ASP A 295 -12.92 8.88 27.87
CA ASP A 295 -12.82 10.12 27.10
C ASP A 295 -13.40 10.01 25.68
N GLY A 296 -13.95 8.84 25.32
CA GLY A 296 -14.56 8.59 24.01
C GLY A 296 -13.58 8.09 22.94
N ASP A 297 -12.28 8.13 23.21
CA ASP A 297 -11.25 7.62 22.33
C ASP A 297 -11.15 6.09 22.37
N TRP A 298 -10.49 5.51 21.36
CA TRP A 298 -10.39 4.06 21.20
C TRP A 298 -8.94 3.57 21.25
N ILE A 299 -8.75 2.36 21.81
CA ILE A 299 -7.49 1.62 21.81
C ILE A 299 -7.70 0.30 21.06
N LEU A 300 -6.74 -0.07 20.22
CA LEU A 300 -6.62 -1.38 19.61
C LEU A 300 -5.64 -2.25 20.42
N LEU A 301 -6.08 -3.44 20.79
CA LEU A 301 -5.23 -4.50 21.34
C LEU A 301 -4.83 -5.48 20.22
N VAL A 302 -3.58 -5.96 20.22
CA VAL A 302 -3.04 -6.85 19.16
C VAL A 302 -2.21 -7.99 19.77
N MET A 303 -2.85 -8.87 20.55
CA MET A 303 -2.20 -10.04 21.14
C MET A 303 -2.65 -11.32 20.41
N PRO A 304 -2.06 -11.64 19.24
CA PRO A 304 -2.60 -12.66 18.33
C PRO A 304 -2.66 -14.08 18.92
N LEU A 305 -1.68 -14.41 19.77
CA LEU A 305 -1.57 -15.68 20.47
C LEU A 305 -1.70 -15.44 21.97
N PRO A 306 -2.92 -15.42 22.53
CA PRO A 306 -3.15 -15.01 23.92
C PRO A 306 -2.41 -15.90 24.92
N PHE A 307 -2.27 -17.20 24.63
CA PHE A 307 -1.63 -18.17 25.51
C PHE A 307 -0.26 -18.64 24.99
N PRO A 308 0.70 -18.90 25.90
CA PRO A 308 0.73 -18.48 27.31
C PRO A 308 1.21 -17.03 27.50
N ALA A 309 1.54 -16.34 26.41
CA ALA A 309 2.37 -15.13 26.44
C ALA A 309 1.69 -13.88 27.02
N TYR A 310 0.40 -13.67 26.75
CA TYR A 310 -0.24 -12.36 26.98
C TYR A 310 -1.41 -12.41 27.97
N TRP A 311 -2.16 -13.52 28.04
CA TRP A 311 -3.39 -13.59 28.83
C TRP A 311 -3.15 -13.25 30.31
N GLY A 312 -2.18 -13.89 30.96
CA GLY A 312 -1.88 -13.61 32.38
C GLY A 312 -1.44 -12.16 32.63
N ARG A 313 -0.66 -11.57 31.70
CA ARG A 313 -0.23 -10.17 31.80
C ARG A 313 -1.41 -9.21 31.64
N PHE A 314 -2.31 -9.50 30.69
CA PHE A 314 -3.54 -8.75 30.51
C PHE A 314 -4.43 -8.82 31.77
N CYS A 315 -4.64 -10.02 32.32
CA CYS A 315 -5.40 -10.23 33.55
C CYS A 315 -4.81 -9.42 34.73
N ALA A 316 -3.48 -9.43 34.88
CA ALA A 316 -2.80 -8.61 35.89
C ALA A 316 -2.99 -7.10 35.64
N MET A 317 -2.87 -6.65 34.39
CA MET A 317 -3.00 -5.23 33.99
C MET A 317 -4.39 -4.65 34.31
N VAL A 318 -5.43 -5.44 34.06
CA VAL A 318 -6.82 -5.07 34.36
C VAL A 318 -7.24 -5.39 35.80
N GLU A 319 -6.29 -5.78 36.65
CA GLU A 319 -6.50 -6.08 38.07
C GLU A 319 -7.54 -7.19 38.30
N ARG A 320 -7.49 -8.22 37.45
CA ARG A 320 -8.31 -9.44 37.52
C ARG A 320 -7.44 -10.70 37.38
N PRO A 321 -6.43 -10.90 38.26
CA PRO A 321 -5.52 -12.05 38.16
C PRO A 321 -6.26 -13.40 38.19
N GLU A 322 -7.42 -13.48 38.83
CA GLU A 322 -8.25 -14.68 38.88
C GLU A 322 -8.79 -15.13 37.51
N TRP A 323 -8.83 -14.25 36.51
CA TRP A 323 -9.19 -14.61 35.14
C TRP A 323 -8.11 -15.46 34.46
N ALA A 324 -6.87 -15.46 34.95
CA ALA A 324 -5.80 -16.27 34.38
C ALA A 324 -6.09 -17.78 34.51
N ASP A 325 -6.74 -18.18 35.61
CA ASP A 325 -6.99 -19.58 35.95
C ASP A 325 -8.44 -20.03 35.70
N ASP A 326 -9.36 -19.10 35.42
CA ASP A 326 -10.78 -19.40 35.18
C ASP A 326 -10.94 -20.30 33.93
N PRO A 327 -11.58 -21.48 34.05
CA PRO A 327 -11.72 -22.44 32.95
C PRO A 327 -12.48 -21.90 31.74
N ARG A 328 -13.27 -20.83 31.91
CA ARG A 328 -13.99 -20.20 30.80
C ARG A 328 -13.07 -19.40 29.88
N TRP A 329 -11.91 -18.96 30.36
CA TRP A 329 -10.99 -18.13 29.58
C TRP A 329 -9.51 -18.40 29.79
N ASN A 330 -9.13 -19.49 30.45
CA ASN A 330 -7.72 -19.94 30.53
C ASN A 330 -7.24 -20.74 29.31
N SER A 331 -8.05 -20.82 28.24
CA SER A 331 -7.71 -21.54 27.01
C SER A 331 -8.42 -20.94 25.79
N LEU A 332 -7.86 -21.15 24.59
CA LEU A 332 -8.47 -20.69 23.33
C LEU A 332 -9.87 -21.29 23.07
N PRO A 333 -10.14 -22.59 23.31
CA PRO A 333 -11.50 -23.12 23.20
C PRO A 333 -12.46 -22.49 24.20
N GLY A 334 -12.03 -22.31 25.46
CA GLY A 334 -12.83 -21.64 26.48
C GLY A 334 -13.21 -20.22 26.08
N ILE A 335 -12.22 -19.41 25.69
CA ILE A 335 -12.44 -18.04 25.20
C ILE A 335 -13.42 -18.06 24.04
N ARG A 336 -13.24 -18.91 23.03
CA ARG A 336 -14.12 -18.94 21.85
C ARG A 336 -15.58 -19.21 22.22
N GLN A 337 -15.84 -20.10 23.18
CA GLN A 337 -17.20 -20.40 23.64
C GLN A 337 -17.83 -19.24 24.43
N HIS A 338 -17.03 -18.44 25.13
CA HIS A 338 -17.49 -17.38 26.03
C HIS A 338 -17.10 -15.97 25.59
N THR A 339 -16.67 -15.78 24.34
CA THR A 339 -16.00 -14.54 23.91
C THR A 339 -16.89 -13.31 24.03
N ALA A 340 -18.18 -13.44 23.71
CA ALA A 340 -19.14 -12.35 23.86
C ALA A 340 -19.28 -11.92 25.33
N MET A 341 -19.35 -12.90 26.25
CA MET A 341 -19.39 -12.64 27.69
C MET A 341 -18.11 -11.96 28.17
N LEU A 342 -16.95 -12.50 27.81
CA LEU A 342 -15.66 -11.96 28.22
C LEU A 342 -15.44 -10.54 27.66
N THR A 343 -15.81 -10.30 26.40
CA THR A 343 -15.73 -8.98 25.78
C THR A 343 -16.61 -7.97 26.52
N ALA A 344 -17.85 -8.34 26.85
CA ALA A 344 -18.76 -7.49 27.63
C ALA A 344 -18.25 -7.22 29.06
N MET A 345 -17.40 -8.09 29.62
CA MET A 345 -16.71 -7.86 30.89
C MET A 345 -15.49 -6.93 30.76
N ILE A 346 -14.80 -6.95 29.61
CA ILE A 346 -13.62 -6.10 29.34
C ILE A 346 -14.04 -4.66 28.97
N GLU A 347 -15.11 -4.48 28.20
CA GLU A 347 -15.61 -3.17 27.77
C GLU A 347 -15.73 -2.14 28.92
N PRO A 348 -16.42 -2.43 30.04
CA PRO A 348 -16.55 -1.47 31.13
C PRO A 348 -15.23 -1.19 31.86
N LEU A 349 -14.22 -2.08 31.75
CA LEU A 349 -12.90 -1.81 32.32
C LEU A 349 -12.25 -0.67 31.54
N PHE A 350 -12.15 -0.77 30.21
CA PHE A 350 -11.58 0.30 29.38
C PHE A 350 -12.37 1.60 29.49
N ALA A 351 -13.71 1.54 29.49
CA ALA A 351 -14.57 2.70 29.62
C ALA A 351 -14.46 3.43 30.98
N ALA A 352 -13.82 2.84 31.99
CA ALA A 352 -13.68 3.43 33.32
C ALA A 352 -12.52 4.43 33.45
N GLN A 353 -11.61 4.51 32.48
CA GLN A 353 -10.42 5.37 32.54
C GLN A 353 -10.10 5.98 31.17
N PRO A 354 -9.42 7.14 31.12
CA PRO A 354 -9.07 7.79 29.86
C PRO A 354 -7.98 7.01 29.12
N LYS A 355 -7.91 7.19 27.79
CA LYS A 355 -6.95 6.53 26.88
C LYS A 355 -5.54 6.57 27.45
N ALA A 356 -5.06 7.74 27.86
CA ALA A 356 -3.71 7.95 28.38
C ALA A 356 -3.33 7.04 29.57
N ARG A 357 -4.28 6.70 30.45
CA ARG A 357 -4.01 5.79 31.58
C ARG A 357 -3.82 4.35 31.10
N TRP A 358 -4.63 3.91 30.14
CA TRP A 358 -4.51 2.58 29.56
C TRP A 358 -3.23 2.42 28.76
N MET A 359 -2.86 3.42 27.96
CA MET A 359 -1.60 3.44 27.21
C MET A 359 -0.41 3.11 28.12
N LYS A 360 -0.27 3.85 29.23
CA LYS A 360 0.79 3.63 30.22
C LYS A 360 0.75 2.21 30.82
N LYS A 361 -0.42 1.75 31.25
CA LYS A 361 -0.59 0.40 31.82
C LYS A 361 -0.24 -0.71 30.81
N LEU A 362 -0.64 -0.55 29.55
CA LEU A 362 -0.34 -1.53 28.50
C LEU A 362 1.17 -1.62 28.24
N ASP A 363 1.87 -0.48 28.20
CA ASP A 363 3.33 -0.42 28.08
C ASP A 363 4.04 -1.07 29.28
N GLU A 364 3.63 -0.74 30.50
CA GLU A 364 4.19 -1.30 31.74
C GLU A 364 4.09 -2.82 31.81
N HIS A 365 3.05 -3.40 31.19
CA HIS A 365 2.83 -4.85 31.14
C HIS A 365 3.39 -5.52 29.86
N GLY A 366 4.08 -4.77 28.99
CA GLY A 366 4.67 -5.29 27.76
C GLY A 366 3.63 -5.90 26.81
N LEU A 367 2.47 -5.26 26.72
CA LEU A 367 1.35 -5.65 25.88
C LEU A 367 1.43 -4.91 24.53
N ILE A 368 0.97 -5.53 23.44
CA ILE A 368 0.98 -4.93 22.10
C ILE A 368 -0.35 -4.21 21.86
N TRP A 369 -0.29 -2.91 21.64
CA TRP A 369 -1.46 -2.05 21.48
C TRP A 369 -1.13 -0.81 20.62
N ALA A 370 -2.16 -0.10 20.19
CA ALA A 370 -2.04 1.21 19.56
C ALA A 370 -3.27 2.08 19.84
N PRO A 371 -3.14 3.42 19.88
CA PRO A 371 -4.31 4.29 19.86
C PRO A 371 -4.97 4.20 18.47
N VAL A 372 -6.31 4.27 18.43
CA VAL A 372 -7.03 4.53 17.17
C VAL A 372 -6.93 6.03 16.90
N ALA A 373 -5.82 6.44 16.30
CA ALA A 373 -5.45 7.84 16.15
C ALA A 373 -6.21 8.54 15.00
N THR A 374 -6.49 9.82 15.19
CA THR A 374 -6.92 10.75 14.15
C THR A 374 -5.75 11.15 13.26
N THR A 375 -6.03 11.69 12.06
CA THR A 375 -4.97 12.17 11.15
C THR A 375 -4.12 13.27 11.77
N GLN A 376 -4.71 14.18 12.56
CA GLN A 376 -3.99 15.25 13.26
C GLN A 376 -3.05 14.70 14.34
N GLU A 377 -3.49 13.71 15.12
CA GLU A 377 -2.62 13.04 16.10
C GLU A 377 -1.45 12.33 15.40
N VAL A 378 -1.67 11.70 14.24
CA VAL A 378 -0.61 11.06 13.45
C VAL A 378 0.37 12.08 12.89
N ILE A 379 -0.10 13.21 12.36
CA ILE A 379 0.74 14.30 11.84
C ILE A 379 1.62 14.90 12.94
N ALA A 380 1.08 15.04 14.15
CA ALA A 380 1.80 15.55 15.31
C ALA A 380 2.71 14.51 15.98
N ASN A 381 2.66 13.23 15.57
CA ASN A 381 3.39 12.16 16.23
C ASN A 381 4.92 12.31 16.02
N PRO A 382 5.74 12.40 17.09
CA PRO A 382 7.19 12.50 16.97
C PRO A 382 7.83 11.36 16.18
N GLN A 383 7.30 10.13 16.29
CA GLN A 383 7.81 8.99 15.53
C GLN A 383 7.59 9.19 14.02
N VAL A 384 6.45 9.76 13.59
CA VAL A 384 6.17 10.02 12.17
C VAL A 384 7.12 11.08 11.62
N ARG A 385 7.40 12.12 12.41
CA ARG A 385 8.34 13.18 12.07
C ARG A 385 9.79 12.67 12.01
N GLU A 386 10.22 11.89 13.01
CA GLU A 386 11.55 11.26 13.04
C GLU A 386 11.76 10.28 11.88
N MET A 387 10.72 9.52 11.53
CA MET A 387 10.75 8.64 10.36
C MET A 387 10.77 9.40 9.04
N GLY A 388 10.52 10.72 9.04
CA GLY A 388 10.52 11.57 7.85
C GLY A 388 9.50 11.13 6.81
N TRP A 389 8.32 10.65 7.25
CA TRP A 389 7.22 10.29 6.33
C TRP A 389 6.39 11.49 5.91
N ILE A 390 6.57 12.63 6.57
CA ILE A 390 6.07 13.92 6.12
C ILE A 390 7.27 14.70 5.61
N ALA A 391 7.31 14.91 4.30
CA ALA A 391 8.34 15.67 3.62
C ALA A 391 7.92 17.13 3.46
N GLU A 392 8.89 18.03 3.48
CA GLU A 392 8.71 19.44 3.16
C GLU A 392 9.34 19.70 1.78
N ILE A 393 8.56 20.26 0.86
CA ILE A 393 9.00 20.67 -0.48
C ILE A 393 8.81 22.17 -0.68
N ASP A 394 9.59 22.75 -1.59
CA ASP A 394 9.40 24.14 -2.02
C ASP A 394 8.34 24.20 -3.13
N HIS A 395 7.23 24.88 -2.85
CA HIS A 395 6.15 25.13 -3.80
C HIS A 395 6.17 26.59 -4.28
N PRO A 396 6.12 26.85 -5.61
CA PRO A 396 6.19 28.21 -6.17
C PRO A 396 5.17 29.20 -5.59
N GLU A 397 3.94 28.73 -5.37
CA GLU A 397 2.85 29.56 -4.83
C GLU A 397 2.74 29.56 -3.30
N PHE A 398 3.08 28.45 -2.63
CA PHE A 398 2.79 28.25 -1.20
C PHE A 398 4.02 28.32 -0.30
N GLY A 399 5.22 28.45 -0.87
CA GLY A 399 6.47 28.37 -0.10
C GLY A 399 6.70 26.94 0.41
N LYS A 400 7.00 26.77 1.69
CA LYS A 400 7.17 25.45 2.30
C LYS A 400 5.83 24.70 2.34
N PHE A 401 5.79 23.56 1.69
CA PHE A 401 4.59 22.73 1.56
C PHE A 401 4.87 21.31 2.08
N GLU A 402 4.05 20.85 3.02
CA GLU A 402 4.16 19.49 3.56
C GLU A 402 3.38 18.49 2.70
N THR A 403 3.97 17.33 2.44
CA THR A 403 3.35 16.21 1.73
C THR A 403 3.76 14.87 2.35
N LEU A 404 3.03 13.81 2.04
CA LEU A 404 3.46 12.45 2.39
C LEU A 404 4.60 12.01 1.48
N ASP A 405 5.68 11.53 2.10
CA ASP A 405 6.82 10.96 1.40
C ASP A 405 6.55 9.51 0.96
N THR A 406 7.53 8.87 0.31
CA THR A 406 7.47 7.45 -0.03
C THR A 406 7.21 6.59 1.20
N PRO A 407 6.36 5.54 1.12
CA PRO A 407 6.05 4.68 2.28
C PRO A 407 7.20 3.71 2.64
N PHE A 408 8.37 3.91 2.05
CA PHE A 408 9.60 3.14 2.28
C PHE A 408 10.81 4.07 2.16
N LYS A 409 11.96 3.62 2.68
CA LYS A 409 13.25 4.32 2.56
C LYS A 409 14.32 3.36 2.04
N ILE A 410 15.14 3.84 1.11
CA ILE A 410 16.33 3.11 0.63
C ILE A 410 17.55 3.84 1.17
N TYR A 411 18.09 3.35 2.28
CA TYR A 411 19.26 3.96 2.91
C TYR A 411 20.48 3.91 1.98
N GLY A 412 21.14 5.05 1.80
CA GLY A 412 22.28 5.20 0.90
C GLY A 412 21.93 5.59 -0.54
N SER A 413 20.68 5.99 -0.80
CA SER A 413 20.20 6.46 -2.10
C SER A 413 19.37 7.75 -1.95
N GLU A 414 19.30 8.55 -3.00
CA GLU A 414 18.41 9.71 -3.07
C GLU A 414 16.98 9.28 -3.41
N THR A 415 16.18 9.07 -2.36
CA THR A 415 14.75 8.77 -2.47
C THR A 415 13.93 9.76 -1.68
N GLY A 416 12.79 10.19 -2.23
CA GLY A 416 11.76 10.94 -1.52
C GLY A 416 11.07 11.97 -2.40
N ALA A 417 10.05 12.63 -1.86
CA ALA A 417 9.24 13.63 -2.55
C ALA A 417 10.09 14.69 -3.27
N ARG A 418 9.95 14.80 -4.60
CA ARG A 418 10.68 15.78 -5.41
C ARG A 418 9.77 16.90 -5.89
N GLY A 419 9.87 18.09 -5.30
CA GLY A 419 9.20 19.30 -5.79
C GLY A 419 7.66 19.21 -5.86
N PRO A 420 6.99 20.25 -6.38
CA PRO A 420 5.53 20.30 -6.48
C PRO A 420 5.01 19.48 -7.68
N ALA A 421 3.68 19.32 -7.77
CA ALA A 421 3.07 18.89 -9.03
C ALA A 421 3.08 20.03 -10.05
N PRO A 422 3.28 19.74 -11.35
CA PRO A 422 3.35 20.77 -12.37
C PRO A 422 1.97 21.35 -12.67
N ASP A 423 1.91 22.60 -13.12
CA ASP A 423 0.72 23.15 -13.78
C ASP A 423 0.47 22.43 -15.11
N ALA A 424 -0.78 22.50 -15.60
CA ALA A 424 -1.15 21.83 -16.83
C ALA A 424 -0.39 22.41 -18.03
N GLY A 425 0.40 21.56 -18.70
CA GLY A 425 1.20 21.98 -19.86
C GLY A 425 2.37 22.90 -19.51
N GLN A 426 2.74 23.01 -18.23
CA GLN A 426 3.83 23.88 -17.77
C GLN A 426 5.13 23.69 -18.55
N HIS A 427 5.39 22.47 -19.03
CA HIS A 427 6.62 22.09 -19.70
C HIS A 427 6.40 21.75 -21.18
N THR A 428 5.24 22.06 -21.76
CA THR A 428 4.89 21.64 -23.14
C THR A 428 5.97 22.05 -24.15
N PHE A 429 6.36 23.32 -24.19
CA PHE A 429 7.34 23.80 -25.17
C PHE A 429 8.75 23.26 -24.95
N GLU A 430 9.18 23.19 -23.69
CA GLU A 430 10.49 22.62 -23.29
C GLU A 430 10.59 21.16 -23.72
N LEU A 431 9.58 20.36 -23.35
CA LEU A 431 9.54 18.95 -23.66
C LEU A 431 9.50 18.70 -25.17
N LEU A 432 8.64 19.40 -25.91
CA LEU A 432 8.55 19.23 -27.36
C LEU A 432 9.88 19.53 -28.08
N ALA A 433 10.63 20.53 -27.60
CA ALA A 433 11.97 20.81 -28.11
C ALA A 433 12.95 19.64 -27.87
N GLU A 434 12.89 18.96 -26.71
CA GLU A 434 13.68 17.73 -26.46
C GLU A 434 13.39 16.61 -27.47
N PHE A 435 12.18 16.57 -28.02
CA PHE A 435 11.76 15.61 -29.06
C PHE A 435 12.00 16.11 -30.49
N GLY A 436 12.73 17.23 -30.66
CA GLY A 436 12.98 17.84 -31.96
C GLY A 436 11.71 18.32 -32.65
N ILE A 437 10.78 18.88 -31.87
CA ILE A 437 9.55 19.51 -32.36
C ILE A 437 9.63 20.99 -32.00
N ASP A 438 10.03 21.79 -32.98
CA ASP A 438 10.21 23.23 -32.86
C ASP A 438 9.66 23.96 -34.11
N GLY A 439 9.79 25.29 -34.09
CA GLY A 439 9.45 26.16 -35.23
C GLY A 439 8.05 25.94 -35.79
N ASP A 440 7.99 25.67 -37.10
CA ASP A 440 6.73 25.54 -37.84
C ASP A 440 5.90 24.34 -37.38
N ALA A 441 6.55 23.21 -37.04
CA ALA A 441 5.85 22.01 -36.60
C ALA A 441 5.17 22.23 -35.24
N LEU A 442 5.86 22.90 -34.31
CA LEU A 442 5.28 23.29 -33.02
C LEU A 442 4.10 24.26 -33.21
N SER A 443 4.27 25.24 -34.10
CA SER A 443 3.23 26.24 -34.41
C SER A 443 1.98 25.60 -35.03
N GLU A 444 2.18 24.59 -35.89
CA GLU A 444 1.10 23.83 -36.50
C GLU A 444 0.33 23.00 -35.45
N LEU A 445 1.04 22.31 -34.54
CA LEU A 445 0.41 21.56 -33.44
C LEU A 445 -0.43 22.48 -32.54
N ALA A 446 0.09 23.66 -32.20
CA ALA A 446 -0.64 24.64 -31.39
C ALA A 446 -1.87 25.19 -32.13
N THR A 447 -1.71 25.58 -33.39
CA THR A 447 -2.80 26.15 -34.22
C THR A 447 -3.93 25.14 -34.43
N ASN A 448 -3.59 23.86 -34.57
CA ASN A 448 -4.56 22.78 -34.73
C ASN A 448 -5.19 22.30 -33.40
N GLY A 449 -4.81 22.90 -32.26
CA GLY A 449 -5.28 22.53 -30.93
C GLY A 449 -4.83 21.13 -30.49
N VAL A 450 -3.73 20.62 -31.08
CA VAL A 450 -3.13 19.34 -30.68
C VAL A 450 -2.41 19.50 -29.34
N ILE A 451 -1.84 20.68 -29.08
CA ILE A 451 -1.20 21.02 -27.81
C ILE A 451 -1.90 22.23 -27.17
N GLY A 452 -1.83 22.33 -25.85
CA GLY A 452 -2.50 23.35 -25.05
C GLY A 452 -1.62 24.55 -24.71
#